data_AF-A0A532BSV9-F1
#
_entry.id   AF-A0A532BSV9-F1
#
_cell.length_a   1.000
_cell.length_b   1.000
_cell.length_c   1.000
_cell.angle_alpha   90.00
_cell.angle_beta   90.00
_cell.angle_gamma   90.00
#
_symmetry.space_group_name_H-M   'P 1'
#
loop_
_entity.id
_entity.type
_entity.pdbx_description
1 polymer ?
#
loop_
_entity_poly.entity_id
_entity_poly.type
_entity_poly.pdbx_seq_one_letter_code
_entity_poly.pdbx_strand_id
1 'polypeptide(L)'
;RYTDRHGNRRRFLRLCSMLSVAAFTVLAALVLLSAQFLLGQVPMLSPAIVAMLVVAGICVSSWHGVAYTELATLAGGSQAGTALGLANSLVFIAFFLVPIAIPGLLVLCSWAGVWLGAAICALIAWPIFLPSSDGRKRA
;
A
#
# COMPACT_ATOMS: atom_id res chain seq x y z
N ARG A 1 -15.92 -11.67 10.98
CA ARG A 1 -16.24 -11.75 12.43
C ARG A 1 -15.06 -12.22 13.32
N TYR A 2 -13.81 -12.19 12.84
CA TYR A 2 -12.60 -12.50 13.64
C TYR A 2 -11.87 -11.22 14.11
N THR A 3 -11.90 -10.16 13.30
CA THR A 3 -11.28 -8.84 13.56
C THR A 3 -11.99 -8.04 14.68
N ASP A 4 -13.28 -8.28 14.90
CA ASP A 4 -14.05 -7.60 15.97
C ASP A 4 -13.74 -8.10 17.37
N ARG A 5 -13.23 -9.33 17.51
CA ARG A 5 -13.10 -9.98 18.83
C ARG A 5 -11.80 -9.63 19.56
N HIS A 6 -10.82 -9.02 18.87
CA HIS A 6 -9.46 -8.80 19.41
C HIS A 6 -9.00 -7.33 19.47
N GLY A 7 -9.82 -6.36 19.07
CA GLY A 7 -9.46 -4.93 19.21
C GLY A 7 -8.19 -4.50 18.47
N ASN A 8 -7.69 -5.28 17.51
CA ASN A 8 -6.35 -5.11 16.94
C ASN A 8 -6.36 -4.63 15.48
N ARG A 9 -7.37 -3.83 15.12
CA ARG A 9 -7.58 -3.32 13.75
C ARG A 9 -6.39 -2.52 13.23
N ARG A 10 -5.72 -1.75 14.09
CA ARG A 10 -4.46 -1.05 13.76
C ARG A 10 -3.30 -2.00 13.44
N ARG A 11 -3.20 -3.15 14.11
CA ARG A 11 -2.14 -4.14 13.86
C ARG A 11 -2.37 -4.92 12.57
N PHE A 12 -3.64 -5.13 12.19
CA PHE A 12 -4.02 -5.64 10.87
C PHE A 12 -3.65 -4.65 9.75
N LEU A 13 -3.96 -3.35 9.93
CA LEU A 13 -3.55 -2.31 8.98
C LEU A 13 -2.02 -2.22 8.84
N ARG A 14 -1.29 -2.35 9.95
CA ARG A 14 0.19 -2.44 9.94
C ARG A 14 0.70 -3.64 9.16
N LEU A 15 0.15 -4.83 9.40
CA LEU A 15 0.56 -6.05 8.69
C LEU A 15 0.30 -5.91 7.19
N CYS A 16 -0.80 -5.26 6.82
CA CYS A 16 -1.15 -5.07 5.41
C CYS A 16 -0.30 -4.00 4.71
N SER A 17 0.09 -2.94 5.42
CA SER A 17 1.11 -1.98 4.95
C SER A 17 2.47 -2.67 4.77
N MET A 18 2.91 -3.49 5.74
CA MET A 18 4.10 -4.34 5.64
C MET A 18 4.08 -5.25 4.42
N LEU A 19 2.97 -5.98 4.23
CA LEU A 19 2.76 -6.88 3.10
C LEU A 19 2.79 -6.14 1.77
N SER A 20 2.25 -4.91 1.72
CA SER A 20 2.27 -4.09 0.50
C SER A 20 3.68 -3.61 0.16
N VAL A 21 4.46 -3.16 1.15
CA VAL A 21 5.89 -2.81 0.97
C VAL A 21 6.68 -4.03 0.48
N ALA A 22 6.49 -5.19 1.13
CA ALA A 22 7.14 -6.43 0.74
C ALA A 22 6.75 -6.86 -0.68
N ALA A 23 5.47 -6.77 -1.04
CA ALA A 23 5.00 -7.13 -2.37
C ALA A 23 5.57 -6.21 -3.45
N PHE A 24 5.59 -4.88 -3.23
CA PHE A 24 6.14 -3.93 -4.20
C PHE A 24 7.66 -3.99 -4.33
N THR A 25 8.39 -4.25 -3.22
CA THR A 25 9.84 -4.45 -3.27
C THR A 25 10.22 -5.74 -4.01
N VAL A 26 9.50 -6.84 -3.78
CA VAL A 26 9.69 -8.09 -4.54
C VAL A 26 9.34 -7.89 -6.01
N LEU A 27 8.26 -7.17 -6.32
CA LEU A 27 7.88 -6.87 -7.71
C LEU A 27 8.94 -6.01 -8.42
N ALA A 28 9.49 -5.00 -7.74
CA ALA A 28 10.59 -4.20 -8.25
C ALA A 28 11.85 -5.04 -8.52
N ALA A 29 12.20 -5.94 -7.60
CA ALA A 29 13.32 -6.85 -7.75
C ALA A 29 13.11 -7.81 -8.94
N LEU A 30 11.90 -8.38 -9.09
CA LEU A 30 11.56 -9.25 -10.23
C LEU A 30 11.64 -8.52 -11.57
N VAL A 31 11.18 -7.27 -11.64
CA VAL A 31 11.26 -6.44 -12.85
C VAL A 31 12.70 -6.09 -13.17
N LEU A 32 13.51 -5.73 -12.17
CA LEU A 32 14.95 -5.47 -12.37
C LEU A 32 15.69 -6.73 -12.84
N LEU A 33 15.39 -7.89 -12.25
CA LEU A 33 15.94 -9.17 -12.68
C LEU A 33 15.53 -9.49 -14.13
N SER A 34 14.27 -9.29 -14.49
CA SER A 34 13.81 -9.49 -15.87
C SER A 34 14.46 -8.55 -16.88
N ALA A 35 14.79 -7.32 -16.47
CA ALA A 35 15.47 -6.34 -17.32
C ALA A 35 16.96 -6.69 -17.52
N GLN A 36 17.60 -7.27 -16.50
CA GLN A 36 18.98 -7.78 -16.63
C GLN A 36 19.07 -9.05 -17.47
N PHE A 37 18.06 -9.94 -17.40
CA PHE A 37 17.97 -11.16 -18.20
C PHE A 37 17.32 -10.94 -19.58
N LEU A 38 17.68 -9.84 -20.27
CA LEU A 38 17.04 -9.25 -21.46
C LEU A 38 16.78 -10.20 -22.67
N LEU A 39 17.06 -11.50 -22.61
CA LEU A 39 16.97 -12.44 -23.74
C LEU A 39 16.31 -13.78 -23.40
N GLY A 40 15.11 -13.80 -22.82
CA GLY A 40 14.20 -14.97 -22.92
C GLY A 40 14.67 -16.28 -22.27
N GLN A 41 15.70 -16.26 -21.42
CA GLN A 41 16.31 -17.47 -20.84
C GLN A 41 15.54 -18.05 -19.64
N VAL A 42 14.55 -17.33 -19.09
CA VAL A 42 13.79 -17.77 -17.91
C VAL A 42 12.28 -17.59 -18.13
N PRO A 43 11.58 -18.55 -18.75
CA PRO A 43 10.14 -18.46 -19.05
C PRO A 43 9.25 -18.32 -17.79
N MET A 44 9.80 -18.57 -16.60
CA MET A 44 9.06 -18.55 -15.33
C MET A 44 8.94 -17.14 -14.70
N LEU A 45 9.72 -16.15 -15.15
CA LEU A 45 9.70 -14.80 -14.57
C LEU A 45 8.41 -14.04 -14.91
N SER A 46 7.91 -14.15 -16.14
CA SER A 46 6.67 -13.48 -16.58
C SER A 46 5.42 -13.89 -15.77
N PRO A 47 5.11 -15.19 -15.59
CA PRO A 47 3.99 -15.60 -14.74
C PRO A 47 4.21 -15.26 -13.27
N ALA A 48 5.46 -15.25 -12.77
CA ALA A 48 5.77 -14.87 -11.40
C ALA A 48 5.47 -13.37 -11.13
N ILE A 49 5.79 -12.48 -12.08
CA ILE A 49 5.44 -11.05 -12.00
C ILE A 49 3.92 -10.89 -11.93
N VAL A 50 3.17 -11.60 -12.78
CA VAL A 50 1.69 -11.56 -12.78
C VAL A 50 1.13 -12.09 -11.46
N ALA A 51 1.62 -13.22 -10.96
CA ALA A 51 1.19 -13.78 -9.68
C ALA A 51 1.45 -12.80 -8.52
N MET A 52 2.62 -12.16 -8.48
CA MET A 52 2.94 -11.16 -7.47
C MET A 52 2.09 -9.90 -7.60
N LEU A 53 1.72 -9.50 -8.81
CA LEU A 53 0.79 -8.39 -9.04
C LEU A 53 -0.60 -8.71 -8.47
N VAL A 54 -1.09 -9.94 -8.64
CA VAL A 54 -2.34 -10.41 -8.05
C VAL A 54 -2.27 -10.39 -6.52
N VAL A 55 -1.19 -10.92 -5.94
CA VAL A 55 -1.00 -10.90 -4.48
C VAL A 55 -0.96 -9.48 -3.94
N ALA A 56 -0.20 -8.58 -4.60
CA ALA A 56 -0.15 -7.16 -4.24
C ALA A 56 -1.55 -6.52 -4.31
N GLY A 57 -2.31 -6.79 -5.38
CA GLY A 57 -3.67 -6.28 -5.54
C GLY A 57 -4.63 -6.77 -4.45
N ILE A 58 -4.55 -8.05 -4.06
CA ILE A 58 -5.35 -8.62 -2.96
C ILE A 58 -4.98 -7.94 -1.65
N CYS A 59 -3.69 -7.79 -1.35
CA CYS A 59 -3.22 -7.09 -0.15
C CYS A 59 -3.76 -5.65 -0.12
N VAL A 60 -3.58 -4.89 -1.20
CA VAL A 60 -4.05 -3.50 -1.28
C VAL A 60 -5.57 -3.39 -1.11
N SER A 61 -6.34 -4.28 -1.73
CA SER A 61 -7.80 -4.30 -1.62
C SER A 61 -8.27 -4.63 -0.19
N SER A 62 -7.54 -5.50 0.50
CA SER A 62 -7.92 -5.98 1.83
C SER A 62 -7.85 -4.92 2.94
N TRP A 63 -6.97 -3.91 2.83
CA TRP A 63 -6.81 -2.89 3.88
C TRP A 63 -7.68 -1.66 3.66
N HIS A 64 -8.07 -1.32 2.41
CA HIS A 64 -8.86 -0.13 2.12
C HIS A 64 -10.17 -0.08 2.92
N GLY A 65 -10.95 -1.16 2.92
CA GLY A 65 -12.21 -1.23 3.68
C GLY A 65 -12.03 -1.10 5.20
N VAL A 66 -10.96 -1.69 5.74
CA VAL A 66 -10.62 -1.59 7.17
C VAL A 66 -10.14 -0.18 7.52
N ALA A 67 -9.41 0.49 6.63
CA ALA A 67 -8.94 1.85 6.84
C ALA A 67 -10.09 2.85 6.87
N TYR A 68 -11.03 2.79 5.92
CA TYR A 68 -12.20 3.69 5.91
C TYR A 68 -13.09 3.50 7.14
N THR A 69 -13.29 2.25 7.56
CA THR A 69 -14.09 1.97 8.76
C THR A 69 -13.40 2.47 10.03
N GLU A 70 -12.08 2.33 10.16
CA GLU A 70 -11.31 2.91 11.28
C GLU A 70 -11.26 4.45 11.24
N LEU A 71 -11.20 5.07 10.06
CA LEU A 71 -11.26 6.52 9.91
C LEU A 71 -12.62 7.06 10.40
N ALA A 72 -13.71 6.38 10.03
CA ALA A 72 -15.05 6.73 10.48
C ALA A 72 -15.23 6.52 12.00
N THR A 73 -14.65 5.47 12.59
CA THR A 73 -14.73 5.25 14.04
C THR A 73 -13.91 6.27 14.83
N LEU A 74 -12.75 6.70 14.31
CA LEU A 74 -11.90 7.70 14.95
C LEU A 74 -12.45 9.13 14.84
N ALA A 75 -13.09 9.48 13.74
CA ALA A 75 -13.72 10.78 13.56
C ALA A 75 -14.99 10.95 14.44
N GLY A 76 -15.63 9.85 14.84
CA GLY A 76 -16.88 9.86 15.60
C GLY A 76 -18.09 10.22 14.74
N GLY A 77 -19.28 9.87 15.22
CA GLY A 77 -20.52 9.93 14.42
C GLY A 77 -20.88 11.31 13.86
N SER A 78 -20.43 12.40 14.48
CA SER A 78 -20.71 13.77 14.02
C SER A 78 -19.80 14.24 12.88
N GLN A 79 -18.62 13.66 12.70
CA GLN A 79 -17.60 14.12 11.74
C GLN A 79 -17.14 13.01 10.78
N ALA A 80 -17.67 11.79 10.92
CA ALA A 80 -17.35 10.65 10.05
C ALA A 80 -17.55 10.97 8.57
N GLY A 81 -18.63 11.69 8.20
CA GLY A 81 -18.90 12.08 6.81
C GLY A 81 -17.82 12.98 6.21
N THR A 82 -17.37 14.00 6.95
CA THR A 82 -16.31 14.92 6.52
C THR A 82 -14.96 14.20 6.43
N ALA A 83 -14.63 13.35 7.40
CA ALA A 83 -13.40 12.56 7.38
C ALA A 83 -13.35 11.58 6.19
N LEU A 84 -14.47 10.92 5.89
CA LEU A 84 -14.58 10.05 4.71
C LEU A 84 -14.48 10.84 3.40
N GLY A 85 -15.11 12.02 3.35
CA GLY A 85 -15.04 12.93 2.21
C GLY A 85 -13.60 13.36 1.90
N LEU A 86 -12.86 13.80 2.92
CA LEU A 86 -11.45 14.15 2.78
C LEU A 86 -10.59 12.97 2.32
N ALA A 87 -10.80 11.79 2.90
CA ALA A 87 -10.10 10.58 2.47
C ALA A 87 -10.35 10.28 0.99
N ASN A 88 -11.60 10.41 0.53
CA ASN A 88 -11.94 10.19 -0.87
C ASN A 88 -11.34 11.26 -1.80
N SER A 89 -11.35 12.53 -1.41
CA SER A 89 -10.69 13.60 -2.18
C SER A 89 -9.19 13.35 -2.35
N LEU A 90 -8.51 12.89 -1.30
CA LEU A 90 -7.09 12.52 -1.39
C LEU A 90 -6.86 11.36 -2.36
N VAL A 91 -7.72 10.35 -2.35
CA VAL A 91 -7.66 9.24 -3.31
C VAL A 91 -7.85 9.72 -4.75
N PHE A 92 -8.80 10.63 -4.98
CA PHE A 92 -8.98 11.24 -6.29
C PHE A 92 -7.74 12.00 -6.76
N ILE A 93 -7.13 12.81 -5.89
CA ILE A 93 -5.88 13.52 -6.20
C ILE A 93 -4.80 12.51 -6.59
N ALA A 94 -4.65 11.42 -5.84
CA ALA A 94 -3.70 10.37 -6.17
C ALA A 94 -3.99 9.72 -7.54
N PHE A 95 -5.27 9.47 -7.88
CA PHE A 95 -5.67 8.93 -9.18
C PHE A 95 -5.38 9.85 -10.37
N PHE A 96 -5.35 11.17 -10.18
CA PHE A 96 -4.88 12.09 -11.22
C PHE A 96 -3.35 12.21 -11.25
N LEU A 97 -2.70 12.20 -10.08
CA LEU A 97 -1.27 12.42 -9.97
C LEU A 97 -0.45 11.21 -10.46
N VAL A 98 -0.89 9.99 -10.16
CA VAL A 98 -0.20 8.74 -10.55
C VAL A 98 -0.01 8.62 -12.07
N PRO A 99 -1.05 8.74 -12.93
CA PRO A 99 -0.87 8.65 -14.38
C PRO A 99 -0.06 9.80 -14.97
N ILE A 100 0.04 10.95 -14.29
CA ILE A 100 0.94 12.05 -14.70
C ILE A 100 2.39 11.72 -14.32
N ALA A 101 2.61 11.12 -13.15
CA ALA A 101 3.95 10.77 -12.66
C ALA A 101 4.55 9.55 -13.37
N ILE A 102 3.73 8.54 -13.73
CA ILE A 102 4.19 7.28 -14.34
C ILE A 102 5.06 7.52 -15.58
N PRO A 103 4.65 8.31 -16.60
CA PRO A 103 5.49 8.55 -17.77
C PRO A 103 6.87 9.11 -17.43
N GLY A 104 6.94 10.08 -16.49
CA GLY A 104 8.21 10.65 -16.03
C GLY A 104 9.10 9.63 -15.32
N LEU A 105 8.53 8.84 -14.41
CA LEU A 105 9.27 7.77 -13.73
C LEU A 105 9.73 6.67 -14.69
N LEU A 106 8.93 6.37 -15.71
CA LEU A 106 9.21 5.31 -16.68
C LEU A 106 10.37 5.71 -17.61
N VAL A 107 10.44 6.99 -18.02
CA VAL A 107 11.56 7.53 -18.79
C VAL A 107 12.86 7.57 -17.97
N LEU A 108 12.79 7.89 -16.67
CA LEU A 108 13.98 8.09 -15.83
C LEU A 108 14.51 6.79 -15.22
N CYS A 109 13.62 5.92 -14.73
CA CYS A 109 13.96 4.83 -13.82
C CYS A 109 13.41 3.47 -14.25
N SER A 110 12.79 3.37 -15.44
CA SER A 110 12.09 2.18 -15.93
C SER A 110 10.93 1.71 -15.03
N TRP A 111 10.31 0.58 -15.37
CA TRP A 111 9.27 -0.04 -14.56
C TRP A 111 9.74 -0.41 -13.15
N ALA A 112 11.02 -0.77 -12.96
CA ALA A 112 11.56 -1.05 -11.63
C ALA A 112 11.47 0.18 -10.72
N GLY A 113 11.76 1.38 -11.25
CA GLY A 113 11.63 2.64 -10.53
C GLY A 113 10.19 2.97 -10.13
N VAL A 114 9.21 2.67 -10.98
CA VAL A 114 7.78 2.85 -10.66
C VAL A 114 7.38 2.02 -9.44
N TRP A 115 7.79 0.75 -9.41
CA TRP A 115 7.51 -0.15 -8.28
C TRP A 115 8.25 0.23 -7.00
N LEU A 116 9.51 0.70 -7.10
CA LEU A 116 10.23 1.26 -5.95
C LEU A 116 9.57 2.53 -5.42
N GLY A 117 9.10 3.42 -6.30
CA GLY A 117 8.32 4.59 -5.91
C GLY A 117 7.06 4.21 -5.14
N ALA A 118 6.32 3.21 -5.61
CA ALA A 118 5.16 2.66 -4.91
C ALA A 118 5.54 2.07 -3.53
N ALA A 119 6.66 1.35 -3.44
CA ALA A 119 7.17 0.82 -2.17
C ALA A 119 7.56 1.95 -1.18
N ILE A 120 8.18 3.04 -1.67
CA ILE A 120 8.51 4.22 -0.86
C ILE A 120 7.22 4.91 -0.36
N CYS A 121 6.22 5.08 -1.22
CA CYS A 121 4.92 5.61 -0.81
C CYS A 121 4.27 4.75 0.29
N ALA A 122 4.33 3.42 0.15
CA ALA A 122 3.82 2.50 1.16
C ALA A 122 4.63 2.54 2.47
N LEU A 123 5.95 2.74 2.38
CA LEU A 123 6.83 2.96 3.54
C LEU A 123 6.55 4.27 4.25
N ILE A 124 6.25 5.36 3.52
CA ILE A 124 5.87 6.65 4.10
C ILE A 124 4.49 6.58 4.77
N ALA A 125 3.58 5.77 4.23
CA ALA A 125 2.27 5.55 4.84
C ALA A 125 2.37 4.79 6.18
N TRP A 126 3.36 3.91 6.34
CA TRP A 126 3.55 3.12 7.56
C TRP A 126 3.68 3.95 8.85
N PRO A 127 4.60 4.93 8.98
CA PRO A 127 4.73 5.74 10.19
C PRO A 127 3.52 6.62 10.45
N ILE A 128 2.72 6.97 9.44
CA ILE A 128 1.47 7.72 9.62
C ILE A 128 0.42 6.88 10.38
N PHE A 129 0.51 5.54 10.31
CA PHE A 129 -0.26 4.62 11.16
C PHE A 129 0.34 4.45 12.58
N LEU A 130 1.37 5.20 12.95
CA LEU A 130 1.91 5.35 14.31
C LEU A 130 1.61 6.76 14.83
N PRO A 131 0.92 6.86 15.99
CA PRO A 131 1.71 7.03 17.20
C PRO A 131 1.44 5.93 18.23
N SER A 132 2.53 5.42 18.79
CA SER A 132 2.58 4.74 20.07
C SER A 132 2.28 5.76 21.19
N SER A 133 1.08 5.69 21.77
CA SER A 133 0.92 6.09 23.18
C SER A 133 0.85 4.84 24.04
N ASP A 134 1.93 4.06 24.04
CA ASP A 134 2.21 3.20 25.19
C ASP A 134 2.79 4.10 26.29
N GLY A 135 1.91 4.92 26.86
CA GLY A 135 2.25 6.06 27.69
C GLY A 135 1.11 6.54 28.59
N ARG A 136 0.07 5.72 28.80
CA ARG A 136 -0.76 5.84 30.01
C ARG A 136 -0.46 4.67 30.95
N LYS A 137 0.81 4.58 31.36
CA LYS A 137 1.11 3.98 32.66
C LYS A 137 0.52 4.92 33.72
N ARG A 138 -0.47 4.40 34.46
CA ARG A 138 -0.75 4.68 35.87
C ARG A 138 -0.67 6.15 36.32
N ALA A 139 -1.82 6.76 36.52
CA ALA A 139 -2.16 7.55 37.70
C ALA A 139 -3.68 7.61 37.80
#